data_AF-A0A1A9WTM2-F1
#
_entry.id   AF-A0A1A9WTM2-F1
#
_cell.length_a   1.000
_cell.length_b   1.000
_cell.length_c   1.000
_cell.angle_alpha   90.00
_cell.angle_beta   90.00
_cell.angle_gamma   90.00
#
_symmetry.space_group_name_H-M   'P 1'
#
loop_
_entity.id
_entity.type
_entity.pdbx_description
1 polymer ?
#
loop_
_entity_poly.entity_id
_entity_poly.type
_entity_poly.pdbx_seq_one_letter_code
_entity_poly.pdbx_strand_id
1 'polypeptide(L)'
;MVDFRFDIKPLFCQPIIKVTSNLLPHTFRGDRRQSLDATAKMSEIIDSLGLLSAKAQKLTKPVTTAQRLRSSENQVVYILADVDKRVVLGLLKVGTKDLYLFDEFGQTRKVPNAPSILDFYIHESYQRSGLGKELFETMLSNEDWKPIKCSVDRPSDKLLGFLKKHYGLVRTIPQANNFVLYEGFFDDKQQPENHDQNQNHQIYRKKQQQSNGTAGMHLTNSTHLS
;
A
#
# COMPACT_ATOMS: atom_id res chain seq x y z
N MET A 1 18.34 10.68 -13.22
CA MET A 1 16.91 10.53 -13.47
C MET A 1 16.73 9.43 -14.50
N VAL A 2 15.49 9.12 -14.90
CA VAL A 2 15.23 8.39 -16.13
C VAL A 2 14.44 9.28 -17.07
N ASP A 3 15.00 9.46 -18.27
CA ASP A 3 14.35 10.06 -19.42
C ASP A 3 13.79 8.96 -20.31
N PHE A 4 12.61 9.19 -20.88
CA PHE A 4 11.93 8.24 -21.76
C PHE A 4 11.78 8.83 -23.16
N ARG A 5 11.69 7.97 -24.17
CA ARG A 5 11.45 8.38 -25.58
C ARG A 5 10.01 8.79 -25.86
N PHE A 6 9.20 8.97 -24.81
CA PHE A 6 7.81 9.37 -24.87
C PHE A 6 7.53 10.44 -23.81
N ASP A 7 6.47 11.22 -24.03
CA ASP A 7 6.04 12.21 -23.04
C ASP A 7 5.42 11.52 -21.83
N ILE A 8 5.97 11.79 -20.65
CA ILE A 8 5.45 11.26 -19.39
C ILE A 8 4.28 12.09 -18.87
N LYS A 9 4.09 13.34 -19.30
CA LYS A 9 3.05 14.23 -18.76
C LYS A 9 1.65 13.62 -18.76
N PRO A 10 1.19 12.91 -19.81
CA PRO A 10 -0.12 12.26 -19.80
C PRO A 10 -0.29 11.16 -18.73
N LEU A 11 0.80 10.59 -18.22
CA LEU A 11 0.80 9.54 -17.19
C LEU A 11 0.85 10.13 -15.78
N PHE A 12 1.37 11.34 -15.62
CA PHE A 12 1.60 12.02 -14.35
C PHE A 12 0.80 13.31 -14.24
N CYS A 13 -0.47 13.21 -13.84
CA CYS A 13 -1.29 14.37 -13.48
C CYS A 13 -0.83 15.07 -12.20
N GLN A 14 0.07 14.44 -11.45
CA GLN A 14 0.65 14.91 -10.20
C GLN A 14 2.05 14.29 -10.02
N PRO A 15 2.93 14.87 -9.17
CA PRO A 15 4.31 14.40 -9.03
C PRO A 15 4.45 12.96 -8.56
N ILE A 16 3.54 12.49 -7.71
CA ILE A 16 3.54 11.12 -7.18
C ILE A 16 2.28 10.39 -7.63
N ILE A 17 2.44 9.29 -8.37
CA ILE A 17 1.33 8.45 -8.78
C ILE A 17 1.39 7.06 -8.13
N LYS A 18 0.22 6.51 -7.81
CA LYS A 18 0.02 5.12 -7.41
C LYS A 18 -0.30 4.25 -8.63
N VAL A 19 0.31 3.07 -8.72
CA VAL A 19 0.12 2.08 -9.78
C VAL A 19 -0.06 0.69 -9.15
N THR A 20 -1.07 -0.06 -9.60
CA THR A 20 -1.39 -1.41 -9.11
C THR A 20 -1.15 -2.46 -10.21
N SER A 21 -1.61 -3.70 -10.01
CA SER A 21 -1.45 -4.82 -10.95
C SER A 21 -1.99 -4.58 -12.36
N ASN A 22 -2.89 -3.59 -12.55
CA ASN A 22 -3.38 -3.19 -13.87
C ASN A 22 -2.36 -2.39 -14.70
N LEU A 23 -1.26 -1.95 -14.08
CA LEU A 23 -0.19 -1.11 -14.65
C LEU A 23 -0.66 0.25 -15.20
N LEU A 24 -1.78 0.76 -14.69
CA LEU A 24 -2.27 2.10 -15.00
C LEU A 24 -2.06 3.01 -13.78
N PRO A 25 -1.72 4.29 -13.99
CA PRO A 25 -1.83 5.29 -12.94
C PRO A 25 -3.24 5.28 -12.35
N HIS A 26 -3.39 5.40 -11.03
CA HIS A 26 -4.70 5.51 -10.37
C HIS A 26 -5.54 6.71 -10.88
N THR A 27 -4.87 7.74 -11.41
CA THR A 27 -5.47 8.92 -12.05
C THR A 27 -5.85 8.70 -13.51
N PHE A 28 -5.49 7.57 -14.13
CA PHE A 28 -5.72 7.33 -15.55
C PHE A 28 -7.21 7.37 -15.90
N ARG A 29 -7.55 8.10 -16.96
CA ARG A 29 -8.87 8.16 -17.58
C ARG A 29 -8.66 8.13 -19.09
N GLY A 30 -9.27 7.17 -19.77
CA GLY A 30 -9.09 7.02 -21.22
C GLY A 30 -9.78 5.78 -21.79
N ASP A 31 -9.77 5.69 -23.10
CA ASP A 31 -10.33 4.56 -23.85
C ASP A 31 -9.40 3.33 -23.85
N ARG A 32 -9.86 2.26 -24.50
CA ARG A 32 -9.12 0.99 -24.60
C ARG A 32 -7.78 1.13 -25.32
N ARG A 33 -7.67 2.00 -26.32
CA ARG A 33 -6.41 2.21 -27.06
C ARG A 33 -5.42 2.98 -26.20
N GLN A 34 -5.89 4.03 -25.53
CA GLN A 34 -5.10 4.82 -24.60
C GLN A 34 -4.62 4.00 -23.41
N SER A 35 -5.43 3.06 -22.91
CA SER A 35 -5.02 2.19 -21.80
C SER A 35 -3.92 1.21 -22.20
N LEU A 36 -3.96 0.66 -23.43
CA LEU A 36 -2.89 -0.19 -23.95
C LEU A 36 -1.57 0.58 -24.09
N ASP A 37 -1.60 1.81 -24.61
CA ASP A 37 -0.42 2.67 -24.71
C ASP A 37 0.12 3.07 -23.32
N ALA A 38 -0.77 3.46 -22.40
CA ALA A 38 -0.38 3.85 -21.04
C ALA A 38 0.23 2.68 -20.27
N THR A 39 -0.35 1.48 -20.35
CA THR A 39 0.22 0.29 -19.68
C THR A 39 1.58 -0.09 -20.24
N ALA A 40 1.81 0.03 -21.55
CA ALA A 40 3.12 -0.20 -22.15
C ALA A 40 4.17 0.79 -21.62
N LYS A 41 3.86 2.09 -21.62
CA LYS A 41 4.76 3.13 -21.10
C LYS A 41 5.03 2.99 -19.60
N MET A 42 4.00 2.68 -18.82
CA MET A 42 4.16 2.43 -17.38
C MET A 42 5.02 1.20 -17.10
N SER A 43 4.91 0.17 -17.94
CA SER A 43 5.76 -1.01 -17.82
C SER A 43 7.23 -0.64 -18.01
N GLU A 44 7.55 0.14 -19.05
CA GLU A 44 8.90 0.63 -19.31
C GLU A 44 9.45 1.48 -18.15
N ILE A 45 8.62 2.35 -17.55
CA ILE A 45 8.98 3.15 -16.37
C ILE A 45 9.33 2.25 -15.18
N ILE A 46 8.45 1.31 -14.85
CA ILE A 46 8.62 0.42 -13.69
C ILE A 46 9.86 -0.46 -13.86
N ASP A 47 10.06 -1.03 -15.05
CA ASP A 47 11.21 -1.89 -15.33
C ASP A 47 12.54 -1.11 -15.28
N SER A 48 12.55 0.11 -15.80
CA SER A 48 13.74 0.98 -15.76
C SER A 48 14.11 1.37 -14.32
N LEU A 49 13.14 1.80 -13.52
CA LEU A 49 13.37 2.12 -12.11
C LEU A 49 13.73 0.88 -11.28
N GLY A 50 13.10 -0.27 -11.57
CA GLY A 50 13.41 -1.54 -10.93
C GLY A 50 14.84 -2.00 -11.18
N LEU A 51 15.35 -1.82 -12.41
CA LEU A 51 16.74 -2.09 -12.76
C LEU A 51 17.71 -1.16 -12.02
N LEU A 52 17.39 0.14 -11.95
CA LEU A 52 18.20 1.10 -11.22
C LEU A 52 18.22 0.82 -9.71
N SER A 53 17.07 0.49 -9.14
CA SER A 53 16.97 0.07 -7.74
C SER A 53 17.84 -1.16 -7.46
N ALA A 54 17.76 -2.17 -8.33
CA ALA A 54 18.58 -3.38 -8.23
C ALA A 54 20.08 -3.06 -8.26
N LYS A 55 20.51 -2.19 -9.19
CA LYS A 55 21.90 -1.75 -9.30
C LYS A 55 22.36 -1.02 -8.04
N ALA A 56 21.55 -0.09 -7.52
CA ALA A 56 21.86 0.68 -6.31
C ALA A 56 21.98 -0.23 -5.06
N GLN A 57 21.21 -1.31 -5.02
CA GLN A 57 21.21 -2.31 -3.95
C GLN A 57 22.18 -3.49 -4.20
N LYS A 58 22.91 -3.48 -5.32
CA LYS A 58 23.83 -4.57 -5.75
C LYS A 58 23.15 -5.94 -5.88
N LEU A 59 21.88 -5.95 -6.31
CA LEU A 59 21.13 -7.18 -6.59
C LEU A 59 21.46 -7.69 -8.00
N THR A 60 21.48 -9.01 -8.16
CA THR A 60 21.73 -9.65 -9.47
C THR A 60 20.56 -9.53 -10.43
N LYS A 61 19.34 -9.44 -9.90
CA LYS A 61 18.09 -9.28 -10.67
C LYS A 61 17.18 -8.26 -9.97
N PRO A 62 16.38 -7.49 -10.73
CA PRO A 62 15.41 -6.58 -10.15
C PRO A 62 14.29 -7.33 -9.41
N VAL A 63 13.98 -6.85 -8.22
CA VAL A 63 12.84 -7.33 -7.40
C VAL A 63 11.53 -6.63 -7.78
N THR A 64 11.61 -5.54 -8.53
CA THR A 64 10.47 -4.77 -9.04
C THR A 64 10.52 -4.77 -10.56
N THR A 65 9.48 -5.35 -11.18
CA THR A 65 9.25 -5.33 -12.62
C THR A 65 7.75 -5.20 -12.88
N ALA A 66 7.38 -4.71 -14.05
CA ALA A 66 6.00 -4.63 -14.52
C ALA A 66 5.31 -6.01 -14.46
N GLN A 67 6.02 -7.06 -14.89
CA GLN A 67 5.55 -8.43 -14.83
C GLN A 67 5.27 -8.89 -13.40
N ARG A 68 6.18 -8.63 -12.46
CA ARG A 68 6.00 -9.01 -11.05
C ARG A 68 4.83 -8.27 -10.40
N LEU A 69 4.67 -6.97 -10.69
CA LEU A 69 3.56 -6.16 -10.19
C LEU A 69 2.21 -6.68 -10.73
N ARG A 70 2.15 -7.01 -12.03
CA ARG A 70 0.94 -7.56 -12.66
C ARG A 70 0.47 -8.85 -11.99
N SER A 71 1.39 -9.68 -11.52
CA SER A 71 1.09 -10.93 -10.81
C SER A 71 0.89 -10.77 -9.30
N SER A 72 0.91 -9.54 -8.76
CA SER A 72 0.83 -9.27 -7.33
C SER A 72 -0.32 -8.32 -7.01
N GLU A 73 -1.51 -8.87 -6.71
CA GLU A 73 -2.72 -8.07 -6.46
C GLU A 73 -2.65 -7.21 -5.20
N ASN A 74 -1.87 -7.65 -4.21
CA ASN A 74 -1.67 -6.96 -2.94
C ASN A 74 -0.44 -6.04 -2.92
N GLN A 75 0.17 -5.78 -4.09
CA GLN A 75 1.32 -4.88 -4.21
C GLN A 75 0.97 -3.64 -5.03
N VAL A 76 1.61 -2.55 -4.64
CA VAL A 76 1.43 -1.23 -5.19
C VAL A 76 2.80 -0.60 -5.39
N VAL A 77 2.98 0.14 -6.48
CA VAL A 77 4.16 0.97 -6.69
C VAL A 77 3.74 2.43 -6.73
N TYR A 78 4.33 3.23 -5.85
CA TYR A 78 4.32 4.67 -5.91
C TYR A 78 5.51 5.14 -6.75
N ILE A 79 5.28 6.02 -7.71
CA ILE A 79 6.30 6.53 -8.64
C ILE A 79 6.35 8.03 -8.53
N LEU A 80 7.55 8.57 -8.34
CA LEU A 80 7.83 9.99 -8.23
C LEU A 80 8.43 10.51 -9.54
N ALA A 81 7.90 11.63 -10.04
CA ALA A 81 8.41 12.34 -11.21
C ALA A 81 8.48 13.85 -10.96
N ASP A 82 9.42 14.51 -11.66
CA ASP A 82 9.41 15.95 -11.88
C ASP A 82 8.76 16.18 -13.25
N VAL A 83 7.47 16.51 -13.23
CA VAL A 83 6.60 16.61 -14.42
C VAL A 83 7.03 17.74 -15.34
N ASP A 84 7.57 18.83 -14.76
CA ASP A 84 8.04 19.99 -15.52
C ASP A 84 9.30 19.66 -16.30
N LYS A 85 10.26 19.00 -15.63
CA LYS A 85 11.47 18.48 -16.27
C LYS A 85 11.24 17.20 -17.08
N ARG A 86 10.05 16.61 -17.02
CA ARG A 86 9.63 15.39 -17.72
C ARG A 86 10.51 14.18 -17.39
N VAL A 87 10.95 14.09 -16.14
CA VAL A 87 11.83 13.02 -15.67
C VAL A 87 11.19 12.21 -14.56
N VAL A 88 11.47 10.90 -14.55
CA VAL A 88 11.09 10.04 -13.42
C VAL A 88 12.27 9.91 -12.45
N LEU A 89 11.97 10.07 -11.16
CA LEU A 89 12.96 10.26 -10.10
C LEU A 89 13.10 9.06 -9.17
N GLY A 90 12.05 8.26 -8.98
CA GLY A 90 12.12 7.15 -8.03
C GLY A 90 10.84 6.32 -7.94
N LEU A 91 10.93 5.23 -7.18
CA LEU A 91 9.82 4.37 -6.82
C LEU A 91 9.84 3.96 -5.36
N LEU A 92 8.65 3.62 -4.85
CA LEU A 92 8.43 2.96 -3.57
C LEU A 92 7.39 1.84 -3.81
N LYS A 93 7.84 0.59 -3.74
CA LYS A 93 6.97 -0.58 -3.83
C LYS A 93 6.60 -1.05 -2.42
N VAL A 94 5.31 -1.23 -2.20
CA VAL A 94 4.74 -1.72 -0.95
C VAL A 94 3.71 -2.81 -1.21
N GLY A 95 3.31 -3.51 -0.17
CA GLY A 95 2.19 -4.45 -0.21
C GLY A 95 1.95 -5.08 1.15
N THR A 96 0.95 -5.96 1.23
CA THR A 96 0.68 -6.73 2.44
C THR A 96 1.23 -8.15 2.32
N LYS A 97 1.64 -8.75 3.43
CA LYS A 97 2.07 -10.16 3.46
C LYS A 97 1.57 -10.86 4.71
N ASP A 98 1.16 -12.11 4.58
CA ASP A 98 0.95 -12.97 5.74
C ASP A 98 2.30 -13.45 6.25
N LEU A 99 2.72 -12.95 7.40
CA LEU A 99 4.04 -13.20 7.96
C LEU A 99 3.95 -13.95 9.29
N TYR A 100 4.93 -14.82 9.52
CA TYR A 100 5.23 -15.38 10.83
C TYR A 100 6.46 -14.66 11.35
N LEU A 101 6.28 -13.88 12.41
CA LEU A 101 7.26 -12.91 12.92
C LEU A 101 7.54 -13.20 14.39
N PHE A 102 8.76 -12.95 14.85
CA PHE A 102 9.04 -12.95 16.28
C PHE A 102 8.68 -11.60 16.89
N ASP A 103 8.06 -11.63 18.07
CA ASP A 103 7.92 -10.45 18.92
C ASP A 103 9.18 -10.19 19.76
N GLU A 104 9.14 -9.14 20.59
CA GLU A 104 10.26 -8.71 21.43
C GLU A 104 10.70 -9.76 22.47
N PHE A 105 9.84 -10.74 22.77
CA PHE A 105 10.12 -11.86 23.67
C PHE A 105 10.56 -13.12 22.92
N GLY A 106 10.71 -13.04 21.59
CA GLY A 106 11.07 -14.18 20.75
C GLY A 106 9.91 -15.14 20.46
N GLN A 107 8.67 -14.79 20.80
CA GLN A 107 7.51 -15.62 20.51
C GLN A 107 7.04 -15.41 19.06
N THR A 108 6.73 -16.50 18.37
CA THR A 108 6.17 -16.44 17.01
C THR A 108 4.73 -15.92 17.02
N ARG A 109 4.49 -14.88 16.24
CA ARG A 109 3.19 -14.26 15.96
C ARG A 109 2.86 -14.43 14.48
N LYS A 110 1.65 -14.91 14.18
CA LYS A 110 1.09 -14.84 12.83
C LYS A 110 0.47 -13.46 12.64
N VAL A 111 1.00 -12.68 11.71
CA VAL A 111 0.51 -11.34 11.38
C VAL A 111 -0.05 -11.38 9.96
N PRO A 112 -1.37 -11.53 9.81
CA PRO A 112 -2.00 -11.49 8.49
C PRO A 112 -1.94 -10.07 7.92
N ASN A 113 -1.83 -9.96 6.59
CA ASN A 113 -1.82 -8.69 5.87
C ASN A 113 -0.83 -7.64 6.42
N ALA A 114 0.34 -8.06 6.92
CA ALA A 114 1.34 -7.16 7.48
C ALA A 114 1.81 -6.13 6.42
N PRO A 115 1.67 -4.82 6.69
CA PRO A 115 2.24 -3.77 5.85
C PRO A 115 3.73 -4.02 5.61
N SER A 116 4.15 -3.99 4.35
CA SER A 116 5.51 -4.34 3.95
C SER A 116 6.08 -3.34 2.96
N ILE A 117 7.25 -2.79 3.29
CA ILE A 117 8.10 -2.03 2.36
C ILE A 117 8.96 -3.04 1.60
N LEU A 118 8.82 -3.07 0.27
CA LEU A 118 9.35 -4.15 -0.58
C LEU A 118 10.44 -3.70 -1.55
N ASP A 119 10.46 -2.43 -1.92
CA ASP A 119 11.52 -1.80 -2.71
C ASP A 119 11.42 -0.28 -2.54
N PHE A 120 12.55 0.42 -2.44
CA PHE A 120 12.55 1.87 -2.32
C PHE A 120 13.80 2.48 -2.94
N TYR A 121 13.60 3.33 -3.94
CA TYR A 121 14.67 3.92 -4.71
C TYR A 121 14.35 5.36 -5.09
N ILE A 122 15.33 6.24 -4.86
CA ILE A 122 15.38 7.59 -5.42
C ILE A 122 16.69 7.68 -6.21
N HIS A 123 16.62 8.24 -7.41
CA HIS A 123 17.78 8.43 -8.26
C HIS A 123 18.91 9.18 -7.53
N GLU A 124 20.14 8.75 -7.73
CA GLU A 124 21.34 9.15 -6.98
C GLU A 124 21.50 10.67 -6.90
N SER A 125 21.38 11.37 -8.03
CA SER A 125 21.47 12.84 -8.14
C SER A 125 20.40 13.60 -7.34
N TYR A 126 19.35 12.92 -6.88
CA TYR A 126 18.23 13.49 -6.15
C TYR A 126 18.11 12.92 -4.73
N GLN A 127 19.04 12.07 -4.28
CA GLN A 127 19.06 11.58 -2.91
C GLN A 127 19.38 12.72 -1.93
N ARG A 128 18.90 12.58 -0.69
CA ARG A 128 19.11 13.55 0.41
C ARG A 128 18.48 14.94 0.20
N SER A 129 17.58 15.08 -0.78
CA SER A 129 16.84 16.33 -1.08
C SER A 129 15.46 16.44 -0.41
N GLY A 130 15.03 15.42 0.34
CA GLY A 130 13.69 15.36 0.96
C GLY A 130 12.66 14.56 0.16
N LEU A 131 12.88 14.33 -1.14
CA LEU A 131 11.97 13.61 -2.02
C LEU A 131 11.62 12.18 -1.55
N GLY A 132 12.60 11.49 -0.95
CA GLY A 132 12.34 10.17 -0.35
C GLY A 132 11.35 10.23 0.81
N LYS A 133 11.39 11.28 1.62
CA LYS A 133 10.43 11.49 2.71
C LYS A 133 9.06 11.79 2.13
N GLU A 134 8.97 12.71 1.17
CA GLU A 134 7.71 13.05 0.49
C GLU A 134 7.02 11.80 -0.08
N LEU A 135 7.75 10.98 -0.86
CA LEU A 135 7.23 9.75 -1.42
C LEU A 135 6.74 8.76 -0.35
N PHE A 136 7.48 8.64 0.75
CA PHE A 136 7.12 7.74 1.85
C PHE A 136 5.90 8.24 2.62
N GLU A 137 5.79 9.53 2.93
CA GLU A 137 4.62 10.12 3.60
C GLU A 137 3.36 10.01 2.74
N THR A 138 3.46 10.25 1.42
CA THR A 138 2.34 10.04 0.50
C THR A 138 1.85 8.59 0.55
N MET A 139 2.77 7.62 0.54
CA MET A 139 2.42 6.21 0.67
C MET A 139 1.74 5.92 2.02
N LEU A 140 2.31 6.36 3.15
CA LEU A 140 1.72 6.14 4.47
C LEU A 140 0.30 6.72 4.57
N SER A 141 0.10 7.93 4.05
CA SER A 141 -1.21 8.59 4.05
C SER A 141 -2.22 7.87 3.14
N ASN A 142 -1.80 7.39 1.97
CA ASN A 142 -2.69 6.73 1.02
C ASN A 142 -3.05 5.29 1.44
N GLU A 143 -2.16 4.58 2.13
CA GLU A 143 -2.41 3.23 2.65
C GLU A 143 -2.98 3.22 4.09
N ASP A 144 -3.06 4.39 4.75
CA ASP A 144 -3.39 4.55 6.18
C ASP A 144 -2.48 3.71 7.09
N TRP A 145 -1.18 3.78 6.83
CA TRP A 145 -0.17 3.00 7.55
C TRP A 145 0.64 3.85 8.51
N LYS A 146 1.07 3.22 9.60
CA LYS A 146 2.03 3.80 10.55
C LYS A 146 3.42 3.25 10.24
N PRO A 147 4.47 4.09 10.19
CA PRO A 147 5.84 3.65 9.91
C PRO A 147 6.28 2.48 10.81
N ILE A 148 5.94 2.54 12.10
CA ILE A 148 6.31 1.51 13.08
C ILE A 148 5.63 0.16 12.84
N LYS A 149 4.49 0.14 12.13
CA LYS A 149 3.74 -1.08 11.77
C LYS A 149 4.13 -1.60 10.38
N CYS A 150 5.09 -0.98 9.71
CA CYS A 150 5.61 -1.46 8.43
C CYS A 150 6.80 -2.40 8.67
N SER A 151 6.65 -3.63 8.22
CA SER A 151 7.79 -4.54 8.04
C SER A 151 8.61 -4.12 6.82
N VAL A 152 9.91 -4.41 6.82
CA VAL A 152 10.81 -4.01 5.72
C VAL A 152 11.56 -5.23 5.21
N ASP A 153 11.36 -5.59 3.94
CA ASP A 153 12.03 -6.75 3.32
C ASP A 153 13.45 -6.36 2.89
N ARG A 154 14.48 -7.01 3.48
CA ARG A 154 15.91 -6.83 3.14
C ARG A 154 16.33 -5.36 3.02
N PRO A 155 16.18 -4.53 4.07
CA PRO A 155 16.53 -3.12 3.98
C PRO A 155 18.02 -2.90 3.67
N SER A 156 18.31 -1.94 2.79
CA SER A 156 19.65 -1.42 2.63
C SER A 156 20.04 -0.52 3.81
N ASP A 157 21.34 -0.32 4.04
CA ASP A 157 21.83 0.63 5.06
C ASP A 157 21.27 2.05 4.87
N LYS A 158 21.07 2.46 3.62
CA LYS A 158 20.43 3.75 3.30
C LYS A 158 18.99 3.82 3.80
N LEU A 159 18.24 2.73 3.66
CA LEU A 159 16.86 2.63 4.13
C LEU A 159 16.79 2.61 5.66
N LEU A 160 17.66 1.82 6.32
CA LEU A 160 17.76 1.83 7.79
C LEU A 160 18.07 3.24 8.32
N GLY A 161 19.05 3.92 7.71
CA GLY A 161 19.39 5.30 8.07
C GLY A 161 18.25 6.30 7.79
N PHE A 162 17.47 6.09 6.73
CA PHE A 162 16.29 6.89 6.41
C PHE A 162 15.20 6.73 7.49
N LEU A 163 14.87 5.49 7.85
CA LEU A 163 13.84 5.19 8.84
C LEU A 163 14.21 5.70 10.23
N LYS A 164 15.48 5.54 10.63
CA LYS A 164 16.03 6.14 11.84
C LYS A 164 15.87 7.67 11.85
N LYS A 165 16.28 8.35 10.77
CA LYS A 165 16.27 9.82 10.70
C LYS A 165 14.86 10.40 10.74
N HIS A 166 13.92 9.80 10.00
CA HIS A 166 12.62 10.42 9.77
C HIS A 166 11.51 9.89 10.67
N TYR A 167 11.66 8.68 11.22
CA TYR A 167 10.61 8.01 11.99
C TYR A 167 11.10 7.47 13.34
N GLY A 168 12.36 7.73 13.73
CA GLY A 168 12.91 7.27 15.02
C GLY A 168 13.04 5.75 15.14
N LEU A 169 12.93 5.03 14.02
CA LEU A 169 12.99 3.57 14.00
C LEU A 169 14.44 3.11 14.07
N VAL A 170 14.87 2.69 15.27
CA VAL A 170 16.27 2.35 15.56
C VAL A 170 16.41 0.91 16.04
N ARG A 171 15.64 0.52 17.05
CA ARG A 171 15.78 -0.78 17.69
C ARG A 171 14.99 -1.82 16.93
N THR A 172 15.69 -2.79 16.35
CA THR A 172 15.10 -3.84 15.51
C THR A 172 14.76 -5.09 16.31
N ILE A 173 13.67 -5.76 15.97
CA ILE A 173 13.34 -7.07 16.53
C ILE A 173 14.00 -8.16 15.68
N PRO A 174 14.86 -9.03 16.24
CA PRO A 174 15.49 -10.12 15.48
C PRO A 174 14.45 -11.03 14.82
N GLN A 175 14.62 -11.33 13.53
CA GLN A 175 13.76 -12.23 12.77
C GLN A 175 14.58 -13.39 12.19
N ALA A 176 13.95 -14.57 12.01
CA ALA A 176 14.56 -15.69 11.27
C ALA A 176 14.45 -15.55 9.75
N ASN A 177 13.58 -14.66 9.27
CA ASN A 177 13.41 -14.35 7.86
C ASN A 177 14.21 -13.08 7.48
N ASN A 178 14.03 -12.59 6.25
CA ASN A 178 14.76 -11.40 5.79
C ASN A 178 14.05 -10.07 6.10
N PHE A 179 12.97 -10.09 6.88
CA PHE A 179 12.26 -8.88 7.26
C PHE A 179 12.89 -8.24 8.50
N VAL A 180 12.86 -6.91 8.52
CA VAL A 180 13.21 -6.10 9.68
C VAL A 180 11.94 -5.46 10.22
N LEU A 181 11.75 -5.60 11.53
CA LEU A 181 10.73 -4.92 12.33
C LEU A 181 11.42 -4.06 13.38
N TYR A 182 10.69 -3.15 14.00
CA TYR A 182 11.19 -2.29 15.06
C TYR A 182 10.38 -2.45 16.35
N GLU A 183 11.00 -2.15 17.50
CA GLU A 183 10.34 -2.16 18.80
C GLU A 183 9.07 -1.28 18.79
N GLY A 184 7.97 -1.81 19.32
CA GLY A 184 6.62 -1.20 19.21
C GLY A 184 5.79 -1.68 18.01
N PHE A 185 6.34 -2.52 17.13
CA PHE A 185 5.58 -3.16 16.05
C PHE A 185 4.37 -3.95 16.58
N PHE A 186 4.50 -4.59 17.74
CA PHE A 186 3.43 -5.38 18.37
C PHE A 186 2.63 -4.62 19.44
N ASP A 187 2.95 -3.35 19.71
CA ASP A 187 2.22 -2.56 20.69
C ASP A 187 0.85 -2.14 20.15
N ASP A 188 -0.23 -2.70 20.70
CA ASP A 188 -1.60 -2.31 20.35
C ASP A 188 -1.98 -0.94 20.93
N LYS A 189 -1.23 -0.45 21.93
CA LYS A 189 -1.51 0.79 22.68
C LYS A 189 -1.35 2.10 21.88
N GLN A 190 -0.91 2.04 20.63
CA GLN A 190 -0.88 3.20 19.73
C GLN A 190 -2.03 3.21 18.71
N GLN A 191 -3.03 2.33 18.85
CA GLN A 191 -4.31 2.54 18.17
C GLN A 191 -5.10 3.58 18.99
N PRO A 192 -5.50 4.74 18.44
CA PRO A 192 -6.64 5.42 19.01
C PRO A 192 -7.80 4.44 18.88
N GLU A 193 -8.22 3.89 20.01
CA GLU A 193 -9.40 3.04 20.07
C GLU A 193 -10.58 3.88 19.58
N ASN A 194 -11.07 3.60 18.38
CA ASN A 194 -12.46 3.89 18.04
C ASN A 194 -13.32 2.89 18.82
N HIS A 195 -13.41 3.13 20.13
CA HIS A 195 -14.52 2.68 20.95
C HIS A 195 -15.77 3.37 20.44
N ASP A 196 -16.36 2.83 19.38
CA ASP A 196 -17.81 2.79 19.13
C ASP A 196 -18.08 2.31 17.72
N GLN A 197 -18.26 0.99 17.56
CA GLN A 197 -19.10 0.48 16.48
C GLN A 197 -19.70 -0.92 16.74
N ASN A 198 -19.36 -1.58 17.85
CA ASN A 198 -19.85 -2.93 18.12
C ASN A 198 -21.11 -3.03 19.01
N GLN A 199 -21.68 -1.91 19.48
CA GLN A 199 -22.97 -1.92 20.20
C GLN A 199 -24.18 -1.73 19.28
N ASN A 200 -24.04 -1.07 18.13
CA ASN A 200 -25.18 -0.85 17.22
C ASN A 200 -25.58 -2.11 16.46
N HIS A 201 -24.66 -3.01 16.12
CA HIS A 201 -25.00 -4.20 15.32
C HIS A 201 -25.84 -5.26 16.07
N GLN A 202 -25.82 -5.27 17.42
CA GLN A 202 -26.72 -6.12 18.20
C GLN A 202 -28.10 -5.48 18.42
N ILE A 203 -28.19 -4.14 18.50
CA ILE A 203 -29.47 -3.42 18.67
C ILE A 203 -30.31 -3.47 17.39
N TYR A 204 -29.69 -3.33 16.21
CA TYR A 204 -30.41 -3.46 14.93
C TYR A 204 -30.93 -4.89 14.70
N ARG A 205 -30.21 -5.92 15.15
CA ARG A 205 -30.62 -7.33 14.99
C ARG A 205 -31.75 -7.73 15.96
N LYS A 206 -31.83 -7.13 17.16
CA LYS A 206 -32.96 -7.32 18.09
C LYS A 206 -34.23 -6.55 17.66
N LYS A 207 -34.12 -5.35 17.07
CA LYS A 207 -35.29 -4.57 16.63
C LYS A 207 -36.04 -5.20 15.44
N GLN A 208 -35.36 -5.93 14.55
CA GLN A 208 -36.02 -6.59 13.41
C GLN A 208 -36.76 -7.89 13.76
N GLN A 209 -36.48 -8.52 14.91
CA GLN A 209 -37.19 -9.73 15.35
C GLN A 209 -38.44 -9.43 16.20
N GLN A 210 -38.61 -8.20 16.69
CA GLN A 210 -39.80 -7.79 17.45
C GLN A 210 -40.89 -7.07 16.63
N SER A 211 -40.63 -6.68 15.38
CA SER A 211 -41.61 -6.00 14.52
C SER A 211 -42.49 -6.93 13.68
N ASN A 212 -42.30 -8.25 13.74
CA ASN A 212 -43.14 -9.24 13.01
C ASN A 212 -44.19 -9.94 13.90
N GLY A 213 -44.42 -9.44 15.11
CA GLY A 213 -45.53 -9.87 15.96
C GLY A 213 -46.49 -8.72 16.16
N THR A 214 -47.77 -8.95 15.88
CA THR A 214 -48.94 -8.10 16.23
C THR A 214 -49.34 -7.03 15.20
N ALA A 215 -50.07 -7.48 14.17
CA ALA A 215 -51.15 -6.69 13.56
C ALA A 215 -52.31 -7.63 13.22
N GLY A 216 -53.09 -7.96 14.25
CA GLY A 216 -54.45 -8.43 14.06
C GLY A 216 -55.37 -7.23 14.01
N MET A 217 -56.13 -7.07 12.93
CA MET A 217 -57.43 -6.42 13.00
C MET A 217 -58.44 -7.18 12.14
N HIS A 218 -59.46 -7.61 12.86
CA HIS A 218 -60.69 -8.24 12.47
C HIS A 218 -61.52 -7.31 11.56
N LEU A 219 -62.05 -7.81 10.45
CA LEU A 219 -63.27 -7.26 9.82
C LEU A 219 -64.15 -8.44 9.39
N THR A 220 -65.30 -8.52 10.05
CA THR A 220 -66.42 -9.42 9.77
C THR A 220 -67.20 -8.92 8.56
N ASN A 221 -67.74 -9.83 7.74
CA ASN A 221 -69.19 -9.95 7.56
C ASN A 221 -69.59 -11.15 6.69
N SER A 222 -70.66 -11.77 7.14
CA SER A 222 -71.36 -12.96 6.64
C SER A 222 -72.17 -12.71 5.37
N THR A 223 -72.78 -13.81 4.88
CA THR A 223 -73.88 -13.99 3.88
C THR A 223 -73.43 -14.16 2.42
N HIS A 224 -73.96 -15.08 1.60
CA HIS A 224 -75.13 -15.98 1.69
C HIS A 224 -74.93 -17.19 0.75
N LEU A 225 -75.75 -18.24 0.96
CA LEU A 225 -75.99 -19.44 0.14
C LEU A 225 -76.02 -19.17 -1.40
N SER A 226 -75.77 -20.11 -2.31
CA SER A 226 -76.04 -21.57 -2.38
C SER A 226 -75.19 -22.17 -3.49
#